data_AF-A0A0D0DUP9-F1
#
_entry.id   AF-A0A0D0DUP9-F1
#
_cell.length_a   1.000
_cell.length_b   1.000
_cell.length_c   1.000
_cell.angle_alpha   90.00
_cell.angle_beta   90.00
_cell.angle_gamma   90.00
#
_symmetry.space_group_name_H-M   'P 1'
#
loop_
_entity.id
_entity.type
_entity.pdbx_description
1 polymer ?
#
loop_
_entity_poly.entity_id
_entity_poly.type
_entity_poly.pdbx_seq_one_letter_code
_entity_poly.pdbx_strand_id
1 'polypeptide(L)'
;MEIIKRCSDYSNVDLPVAANTVWLGTFINTITLWISVQPDIWLIPEEDLVVALQTTFNTVYPQVPYTMTAQGSVYVIVAKALQDGYKFLQENPDNVSPSRAYRSNFMLELLTSAYLSMVSGAINIPQWETKELLAGKDMESVIALCAVAVEHAVEFISDRLIDVDEVLASMADNGGKMWIKLPKVLNKATGKETSGPFMFSVSNWGTQTLAYRSSLVTKGPMFVHETITAAHKDAIPVLLPAINGTAGSMAIKEDSPL
;
A
#
# COMPACT_ATOMS: atom_id res chain seq x y z
N MET A 1 4.13 -22.53 25.09
CA MET A 1 3.45 -22.57 23.77
C MET A 1 2.56 -21.35 23.72
N GLU A 2 2.82 -20.45 22.78
CA GLU A 2 2.08 -19.18 22.66
C GLU A 2 0.62 -19.45 22.24
N ILE A 3 -0.33 -18.74 22.84
CA ILE A 3 -1.74 -18.84 22.45
C ILE A 3 -1.90 -17.97 21.21
N ILE A 4 -2.16 -18.60 20.07
CA ILE A 4 -2.37 -17.89 18.81
C ILE A 4 -3.69 -17.12 18.86
N LYS A 5 -3.63 -15.80 18.64
CA LYS A 5 -4.78 -14.88 18.62
C LYS A 5 -4.99 -14.29 17.23
N ARG A 6 -6.08 -13.53 17.04
CA ARG A 6 -6.25 -12.69 15.84
C ARG A 6 -5.19 -11.59 15.83
N CYS A 7 -4.74 -11.18 14.64
CA CYS A 7 -3.73 -10.12 14.49
C CYS A 7 -4.10 -8.84 15.26
N SER A 8 -5.37 -8.43 15.19
CA SER A 8 -5.91 -7.25 15.90
C SER A 8 -5.73 -7.31 17.41
N ASP A 9 -5.75 -8.52 17.98
CA ASP A 9 -5.84 -8.75 19.42
C ASP A 9 -4.46 -8.85 20.07
N TYR A 10 -3.39 -8.88 19.27
CA TYR A 10 -2.03 -8.79 19.76
C TYR A 10 -1.67 -7.36 20.14
N SER A 11 -1.10 -7.22 21.33
CA SER A 11 -0.64 -5.98 21.93
C SER A 11 0.74 -6.19 22.56
N ASN A 12 1.39 -5.10 22.98
CA ASN A 12 2.72 -5.16 23.57
C ASN A 12 2.82 -6.06 24.83
N VAL A 13 1.70 -6.42 25.47
CA VAL A 13 1.69 -7.34 26.61
C VAL A 13 1.78 -8.81 26.21
N ASP A 14 1.56 -9.12 24.94
CA ASP A 14 1.62 -10.49 24.39
C ASP A 14 3.04 -10.89 23.97
N LEU A 15 3.97 -9.92 23.94
CA LEU A 15 5.35 -10.16 23.58
C LEU A 15 6.05 -11.06 24.62
N PRO A 16 6.99 -11.92 24.17
CA PRO A 16 7.79 -12.75 25.08
C PRO A 16 8.73 -11.94 25.99
N VAL A 17 8.93 -10.65 25.67
CA VAL A 17 9.67 -9.66 26.46
C VAL A 17 8.86 -8.38 26.51
N ALA A 18 8.91 -7.65 27.64
CA ALA A 18 8.22 -6.37 27.74
C ALA A 18 8.73 -5.40 26.66
N ALA A 19 7.81 -4.66 26.01
CA ALA A 19 8.11 -3.62 25.02
C ALA A 19 8.86 -2.42 25.65
N ASN A 20 10.12 -2.64 25.98
CA ASN A 20 11.01 -1.67 26.60
C ASN A 20 11.82 -0.89 25.52
N THR A 21 12.76 -0.06 25.96
CA THR A 21 13.62 0.71 25.06
C THR A 21 14.49 -0.16 24.15
N VAL A 22 14.85 -1.38 24.57
CA VAL A 22 15.62 -2.33 23.77
C VAL A 22 14.76 -2.92 22.65
N TRP A 23 13.49 -3.22 22.94
CA TRP A 23 12.52 -3.67 21.95
C TRP A 23 12.34 -2.62 20.85
N LEU A 24 11.95 -1.40 21.23
CA LEU A 24 11.66 -0.34 20.26
C LEU A 24 12.92 0.20 19.57
N GLY A 25 13.99 0.43 20.34
CA GLY A 25 15.18 1.14 19.86
C GLY A 25 16.27 0.24 19.25
N THR A 26 16.23 -1.07 19.49
CA THR A 26 17.25 -2.00 18.97
C THR A 26 16.62 -3.09 18.12
N PHE A 27 15.63 -3.81 18.63
CA PHE A 27 15.02 -4.93 17.91
C PHE A 27 14.25 -4.46 16.67
N ILE A 28 13.30 -3.53 16.82
CA ILE A 28 12.53 -2.99 15.69
C ILE A 28 13.43 -2.30 14.66
N ASN A 29 14.40 -1.51 15.10
CA ASN A 29 15.33 -0.82 14.21
C ASN A 29 16.19 -1.78 13.39
N THR A 30 16.66 -2.87 14.00
CA THR A 30 17.47 -3.88 13.30
C THR A 30 16.66 -4.63 12.26
N ILE A 31 15.41 -4.97 12.57
CA ILE A 31 14.50 -5.63 11.60
C ILE A 31 14.13 -4.68 10.46
N THR A 32 13.85 -3.41 10.78
CA THR A 32 13.57 -2.38 9.77
C THR A 32 14.76 -2.24 8.81
N LEU A 33 15.99 -2.17 9.33
CA LEU A 33 17.20 -2.15 8.51
C LEU A 33 17.36 -3.42 7.65
N TRP A 34 17.09 -4.61 8.21
CA TRP A 34 17.20 -5.85 7.46
C TRP A 34 16.17 -5.91 6.31
N ILE A 35 14.92 -5.49 6.56
CA ILE A 35 13.87 -5.39 5.52
C ILE A 35 14.30 -4.43 4.41
N SER A 36 14.92 -3.29 4.75
CA SER A 36 15.34 -2.27 3.78
C SER A 36 16.37 -2.74 2.74
N VAL A 37 17.13 -3.80 3.05
CA VAL A 37 18.18 -4.34 2.17
C VAL A 37 17.72 -5.57 1.37
N GLN A 38 16.44 -5.95 1.47
CA GLN A 38 15.92 -7.08 0.69
C GLN A 38 15.78 -6.72 -0.80
N PRO A 39 15.99 -7.69 -1.72
CA PRO A 39 15.87 -7.46 -3.17
C PRO A 39 14.48 -6.96 -3.60
N ASP A 40 13.44 -7.40 -2.89
CA ASP A 40 12.06 -6.92 -3.03
C ASP A 40 11.42 -6.81 -1.64
N ILE A 41 11.20 -5.57 -1.18
CA ILE A 41 10.63 -5.28 0.15
C ILE A 41 9.14 -5.62 0.24
N TRP A 42 8.46 -5.84 -0.89
CA TRP A 42 7.05 -6.20 -0.96
C TRP A 42 6.81 -7.71 -0.98
N LEU A 43 7.85 -8.47 -1.30
CA LEU A 43 7.80 -9.91 -1.47
C LEU A 43 8.89 -10.58 -0.63
N ILE A 44 8.94 -10.24 0.66
CA ILE A 44 9.78 -10.97 1.60
C ILE A 44 9.04 -12.26 1.96
N PRO A 45 9.57 -13.44 1.59
CA PRO A 45 8.96 -14.70 1.97
C PRO A 45 8.79 -14.76 3.49
N GLU A 46 7.64 -15.27 3.94
CA GLU A 46 7.31 -15.33 5.36
C GLU A 46 8.39 -16.08 6.16
N GLU A 47 8.95 -17.13 5.56
CA GLU A 47 10.07 -17.90 6.10
C GLU A 47 11.34 -17.06 6.30
N ASP A 48 11.66 -16.17 5.37
CA ASP A 48 12.86 -15.33 5.43
C ASP A 48 12.69 -14.25 6.50
N LEU A 49 11.51 -13.66 6.59
CA LEU A 49 11.17 -12.70 7.65
C LEU A 49 11.19 -13.38 9.03
N VAL A 50 10.64 -14.59 9.16
CA VAL A 50 10.70 -15.37 10.41
C VAL A 50 12.13 -15.69 10.80
N VAL A 51 13.00 -16.06 9.84
CA VAL A 51 14.43 -16.31 10.09
C VAL A 51 15.15 -15.04 10.54
N ALA A 52 14.90 -13.90 9.89
CA ALA A 52 15.49 -12.62 10.27
C ALA A 52 15.04 -12.15 11.66
N LEU A 53 13.75 -12.28 11.94
CA LEU A 53 13.15 -12.02 13.25
C LEU A 53 13.79 -12.92 14.32
N GLN A 54 13.87 -14.22 14.08
CA GLN A 54 14.46 -15.19 15.01
C GLN A 54 15.92 -14.87 15.29
N THR A 55 16.70 -14.57 14.24
CA THR A 55 18.13 -14.25 14.35
C THR A 55 18.36 -12.98 15.15
N THR A 56 17.57 -11.94 14.86
CA THR A 56 17.63 -10.67 15.61
C THR A 56 17.18 -10.88 17.05
N PHE A 57 16.16 -11.70 17.29
CA PHE A 57 15.63 -11.94 18.63
C PHE A 57 16.64 -12.68 19.50
N ASN A 58 17.27 -13.72 18.95
CA ASN A 58 18.34 -14.46 19.64
C ASN A 58 19.56 -13.58 19.93
N THR A 59 19.82 -12.58 19.08
CA THR A 59 20.94 -11.65 19.26
C THR A 59 20.62 -10.62 20.36
N VAL A 60 19.43 -10.05 20.34
CA VAL A 60 19.01 -8.99 21.28
C VAL A 60 18.62 -9.56 22.65
N TYR A 61 18.06 -10.78 22.69
CA TYR A 61 17.56 -11.46 23.89
C TYR A 61 18.09 -12.89 24.01
N PRO A 62 19.41 -13.12 24.11
CA PRO A 62 20.01 -14.46 24.08
C PRO A 62 19.59 -15.38 25.22
N GLN A 63 19.04 -14.81 26.31
CA GLN A 63 18.60 -15.54 27.50
C GLN A 63 17.11 -15.91 27.46
N VAL A 64 16.37 -15.48 26.44
CA VAL A 64 14.93 -15.71 26.34
C VAL A 64 14.67 -16.79 25.28
N PRO A 65 14.33 -18.03 25.70
CA PRO A 65 14.02 -19.08 24.74
C PRO A 65 12.66 -18.77 24.08
N TYR A 66 12.70 -18.36 22.81
CA TYR A 66 11.52 -18.07 22.02
C TYR A 66 11.71 -18.57 20.60
N THR A 67 10.69 -19.26 20.07
CA THR A 67 10.65 -19.69 18.68
C THR A 67 9.67 -18.81 17.93
N MET A 68 10.20 -18.11 16.93
CA MET A 68 9.48 -17.21 16.07
C MET A 68 8.55 -18.02 15.16
N THR A 69 7.31 -17.55 15.05
CA THR A 69 6.34 -18.08 14.09
C THR A 69 5.65 -16.90 13.42
N ALA A 70 5.19 -17.09 12.20
CA ALA A 70 4.45 -16.04 11.49
C ALA A 70 3.07 -15.74 12.11
N GLN A 71 2.60 -16.61 13.00
CA GLN A 71 1.36 -16.45 13.74
C GLN A 71 1.57 -15.92 15.17
N GLY A 72 2.82 -15.67 15.57
CA GLY A 72 3.20 -15.21 16.91
C GLY A 72 3.10 -13.69 17.08
N SER A 73 3.00 -13.27 18.35
CA SER A 73 2.91 -11.87 18.77
C SER A 73 4.01 -10.98 18.20
N VAL A 74 5.26 -11.47 18.18
CA VAL A 74 6.40 -10.70 17.68
C VAL A 74 6.23 -10.35 16.20
N TYR A 75 5.84 -11.32 15.37
CA TYR A 75 5.61 -11.10 13.94
C TYR A 75 4.53 -10.05 13.70
N VAL A 76 3.38 -10.21 14.36
CA VAL A 76 2.24 -9.30 14.22
C VAL A 76 2.55 -7.89 14.72
N ILE A 77 3.25 -7.76 15.86
CA ILE A 77 3.57 -6.46 16.46
C ILE A 77 4.65 -5.73 15.65
N VAL A 78 5.60 -6.44 15.05
CA VAL A 78 6.56 -5.85 14.10
C VAL A 78 5.84 -5.35 12.85
N ALA A 79 4.92 -6.13 12.27
CA ALA A 79 4.10 -5.70 11.14
C ALA A 79 3.29 -4.44 11.47
N LYS A 80 2.71 -4.36 12.66
CA LYS A 80 2.02 -3.15 13.17
C LYS A 80 2.98 -1.97 13.38
N ALA A 81 4.18 -2.20 13.90
CA ALA A 81 5.19 -1.14 14.08
C ALA A 81 5.75 -0.60 12.74
N LEU A 82 5.62 -1.37 11.65
CA LEU A 82 5.90 -0.88 10.30
C LEU A 82 4.76 0.00 9.75
N GLN A 83 3.52 -0.20 10.20
CA GLN A 83 2.40 0.70 9.91
C GLN A 83 2.47 2.00 10.75
N ASP A 84 3.13 1.96 11.91
CA ASP A 84 3.29 3.10 12.80
C ASP A 84 4.08 4.26 12.14
N GLY A 85 3.53 5.48 12.20
CA GLY A 85 4.13 6.68 11.63
C GLY A 85 3.91 6.94 10.13
N TYR A 86 2.94 6.27 9.49
CA TYR A 86 2.61 6.45 8.06
C TYR A 86 3.81 6.21 7.12
N LYS A 87 4.65 5.23 7.43
CA LYS A 87 5.84 4.88 6.63
C LYS A 87 5.49 4.54 5.18
N PHE A 88 4.31 4.00 4.93
CA PHE A 88 3.80 3.72 3.57
C PHE A 88 3.67 4.96 2.69
N LEU A 89 3.68 6.17 3.25
CA LEU A 89 3.71 7.43 2.50
C LEU A 89 5.12 7.93 2.25
N GLN A 90 6.13 7.46 2.97
CA GLN A 90 7.47 8.03 2.94
C GLN A 90 8.25 7.52 1.72
N GLU A 91 8.96 8.42 1.04
CA GLU A 91 9.92 8.06 -0.01
C GLU A 91 10.95 7.04 0.48
N ASN A 92 11.42 7.24 1.72
CA ASN A 92 12.28 6.30 2.41
C ASN A 92 11.64 5.97 3.77
N PRO A 93 11.13 4.74 3.98
CA PRO A 93 10.51 4.33 5.23
C PRO A 93 11.48 4.30 6.43
N ASP A 94 12.79 4.22 6.18
CA ASP A 94 13.85 4.23 7.20
C ASP A 94 14.28 5.65 7.59
N ASN A 95 14.02 6.63 6.71
CA ASN A 95 14.34 8.03 6.92
C ASN A 95 13.10 8.90 6.70
N VAL A 96 12.20 8.85 7.69
CA VAL A 96 10.95 9.60 7.71
C VAL A 96 11.26 11.10 7.70
N SER A 97 11.00 11.75 6.56
CA SER A 97 11.14 13.20 6.42
C SER A 97 9.81 13.80 5.97
N PRO A 98 9.25 14.81 6.67
CA PRO A 98 8.04 15.48 6.24
C PRO A 98 8.12 16.08 4.83
N SER A 99 9.33 16.40 4.34
CA SER A 99 9.57 16.90 2.98
C SER A 99 9.62 15.80 1.91
N ARG A 100 9.59 14.53 2.32
CA ARG A 100 9.59 13.34 1.44
C ARG A 100 8.38 12.43 1.65
N ALA A 101 7.39 12.89 2.40
CA ALA A 101 6.11 12.20 2.52
C ALA A 101 5.35 12.20 1.17
N TYR A 102 4.39 11.29 1.00
CA TYR A 102 3.60 11.07 -0.22
C TYR A 102 4.40 10.69 -1.48
N ARG A 103 5.67 10.28 -1.32
CA ARG A 103 6.58 9.92 -2.42
C ARG A 103 7.08 8.48 -2.30
N SER A 104 6.42 7.64 -1.51
CA SER A 104 6.69 6.21 -1.55
C SER A 104 6.42 5.65 -2.96
N ASN A 105 7.07 4.55 -3.31
CA ASN A 105 6.86 3.91 -4.61
C ASN A 105 5.39 3.55 -4.84
N PHE A 106 4.66 3.10 -3.81
CA PHE A 106 3.22 2.85 -3.91
C PHE A 106 2.42 4.08 -4.29
N MET A 107 2.72 5.22 -3.68
CA MET A 107 2.04 6.48 -3.98
C MET A 107 2.33 6.89 -5.41
N LEU A 108 3.60 6.93 -5.80
CA LEU A 108 4.01 7.38 -7.13
C LEU A 108 3.49 6.45 -8.24
N GLU A 109 3.51 5.13 -8.01
CA GLU A 109 2.98 4.13 -8.94
C GLU A 109 1.45 4.25 -9.05
N LEU A 110 0.73 4.39 -7.93
CA LEU A 110 -0.72 4.55 -7.95
C LEU A 110 -1.14 5.86 -8.64
N LEU A 111 -0.43 6.96 -8.36
CA LEU A 111 -0.65 8.24 -9.06
C LEU A 111 -0.42 8.10 -10.56
N THR A 112 0.66 7.44 -10.95
CA THR A 112 1.04 7.25 -12.36
C THR A 112 0.04 6.36 -13.08
N SER A 113 -0.18 5.15 -12.56
CA SER A 113 -0.94 4.10 -13.20
C SER A 113 -2.46 4.35 -13.16
N ALA A 114 -3.00 4.88 -12.07
CA ALA A 114 -4.45 5.02 -11.90
C ALA A 114 -4.99 6.41 -12.26
N TYR A 115 -4.17 7.47 -12.18
CA TYR A 115 -4.63 8.82 -12.49
C TYR A 115 -3.95 9.41 -13.72
N LEU A 116 -2.63 9.60 -13.69
CA LEU A 116 -1.91 10.31 -14.77
C LEU A 116 -2.06 9.61 -16.12
N SER A 117 -2.00 8.28 -16.15
CA SER A 117 -2.23 7.49 -17.36
C SER A 117 -3.64 7.72 -17.95
N MET A 118 -4.67 7.76 -17.10
CA MET A 118 -6.07 7.89 -17.51
C MET A 118 -6.38 9.28 -18.06
N VAL A 119 -5.77 10.32 -17.50
CA VAL A 119 -6.05 11.71 -17.89
C VAL A 119 -5.14 12.19 -19.02
N SER A 120 -4.13 11.41 -19.41
CA SER A 120 -3.18 11.78 -20.47
C SER A 120 -3.83 12.02 -21.84
N GLY A 121 -4.96 11.36 -22.11
CA GLY A 121 -5.78 11.56 -23.31
C GLY A 121 -6.94 12.55 -23.14
N ALA A 122 -7.01 13.29 -22.02
CA ALA A 122 -8.13 14.17 -21.74
C ALA A 122 -8.23 15.33 -22.76
N ILE A 123 -9.44 15.59 -23.24
CA ILE A 123 -9.72 16.70 -24.15
C ILE A 123 -9.78 18.00 -23.34
N ASN A 124 -9.14 19.05 -23.85
CA ASN A 124 -9.22 20.36 -23.23
C ASN A 124 -10.64 20.96 -23.35
N ILE A 125 -11.30 21.15 -22.21
CA ILE A 125 -12.57 21.86 -22.08
C ILE A 125 -12.31 23.14 -21.28
N PRO A 126 -12.16 24.32 -21.94
CA PRO A 126 -11.77 25.55 -21.27
C PRO A 126 -12.69 25.98 -20.11
N GLN A 127 -13.98 25.71 -20.23
CA GLN A 127 -14.98 26.03 -19.19
C GLN A 127 -14.77 25.25 -17.89
N TRP A 128 -14.03 24.13 -17.94
CA TRP A 128 -13.71 23.29 -16.80
C TRP A 128 -12.24 23.42 -16.38
N GLU A 129 -11.51 24.36 -16.99
CA GLU A 129 -10.10 24.60 -16.67
C GLU A 129 -9.25 23.31 -16.80
N THR A 130 -9.57 22.46 -17.79
CA THR A 130 -8.92 21.16 -17.95
C THR A 130 -7.42 21.30 -18.19
N LYS A 131 -6.97 22.38 -18.83
CA LYS A 131 -5.54 22.68 -19.01
C LYS A 131 -4.85 22.91 -17.68
N GLU A 132 -5.46 23.69 -16.81
CA GLU A 132 -4.95 24.02 -15.47
C GLU A 132 -4.95 22.78 -14.58
N LEU A 133 -6.02 21.97 -14.63
CA LEU A 133 -6.11 20.69 -13.94
C LEU A 133 -5.00 19.72 -14.41
N LEU A 134 -4.81 19.55 -15.72
CA LEU A 134 -3.72 18.72 -16.26
C LEU A 134 -2.33 19.29 -15.94
N ALA A 135 -2.21 20.61 -15.80
CA ALA A 135 -0.98 21.27 -15.36
C ALA A 135 -0.74 21.17 -13.85
N GLY A 136 -1.60 20.48 -13.09
CA GLY A 136 -1.39 20.19 -11.67
C GLY A 136 -2.24 21.00 -10.70
N LYS A 137 -3.25 21.74 -11.17
CA LYS A 137 -4.20 22.42 -10.28
C LYS A 137 -5.00 21.40 -9.46
N ASP A 138 -5.15 21.67 -8.15
CA ASP A 138 -5.91 20.88 -7.18
C ASP A 138 -5.44 19.41 -6.97
N MET A 139 -4.18 19.12 -7.32
CA MET A 139 -3.57 17.78 -7.20
C MET A 139 -3.44 17.29 -5.75
N GLU A 140 -3.58 18.15 -4.74
CA GLU A 140 -3.67 17.76 -3.33
C GLU A 140 -4.80 16.74 -3.12
N SER A 141 -5.91 16.92 -3.83
CA SER A 141 -7.07 16.03 -3.70
C SER A 141 -6.79 14.65 -4.30
N VAL A 142 -6.05 14.61 -5.41
CA VAL A 142 -5.65 13.37 -6.08
C VAL A 142 -4.64 12.60 -5.23
N ILE A 143 -3.59 13.28 -4.75
CA ILE A 143 -2.60 12.67 -3.85
C ILE A 143 -3.27 12.18 -2.56
N ALA A 144 -4.20 12.95 -1.99
CA ALA A 144 -4.96 12.53 -0.80
C ALA A 144 -5.78 11.26 -1.07
N LEU A 145 -6.46 11.16 -2.21
CA LEU A 145 -7.21 9.96 -2.58
C LEU A 145 -6.30 8.73 -2.73
N CYS A 146 -5.12 8.90 -3.35
CA CYS A 146 -4.13 7.83 -3.43
C CYS A 146 -3.64 7.40 -2.03
N ALA A 147 -3.35 8.36 -1.14
CA ALA A 147 -2.90 8.07 0.22
C ALA A 147 -3.92 7.24 0.99
N VAL A 148 -5.19 7.63 0.93
CA VAL A 148 -6.31 6.90 1.54
C VAL A 148 -6.50 5.52 0.92
N ALA A 149 -6.39 5.40 -0.40
CA ALA A 149 -6.50 4.11 -1.07
C ALA A 149 -5.39 3.14 -0.66
N VAL A 150 -4.14 3.62 -0.53
CA VAL A 150 -3.02 2.81 -0.05
C VAL A 150 -3.22 2.44 1.42
N GLU A 151 -3.64 3.39 2.26
CA GLU A 151 -3.96 3.10 3.68
C GLU A 151 -5.00 1.99 3.78
N HIS A 152 -6.09 2.03 3.01
CA HIS A 152 -7.11 0.98 3.03
C HIS A 152 -6.63 -0.36 2.52
N ALA A 153 -5.82 -0.37 1.46
CA ALA A 153 -5.25 -1.62 0.97
C ALA A 153 -4.41 -2.28 2.08
N VAL A 154 -3.58 -1.48 2.77
CA VAL A 154 -2.76 -1.96 3.90
C VAL A 154 -3.63 -2.40 5.07
N GLU A 155 -4.67 -1.64 5.44
CA GLU A 155 -5.62 -2.02 6.49
C GLU A 155 -6.32 -3.34 6.16
N PHE A 156 -6.78 -3.53 4.92
CA PHE A 156 -7.47 -4.75 4.53
C PHE A 156 -6.56 -5.97 4.49
N ILE A 157 -5.29 -5.79 4.10
CA ILE A 157 -4.27 -6.85 4.20
C ILE A 157 -4.00 -7.17 5.67
N SER A 158 -3.82 -6.14 6.50
CA SER A 158 -3.55 -6.28 7.94
C SER A 158 -4.68 -7.00 8.68
N ASP A 159 -5.93 -6.70 8.33
CA ASP A 159 -7.13 -7.31 8.88
C ASP A 159 -7.47 -8.67 8.25
N ARG A 160 -6.64 -9.15 7.32
CA ARG A 160 -6.84 -10.40 6.55
C ARG A 160 -8.16 -10.43 5.78
N LEU A 161 -8.67 -9.26 5.40
CA LEU A 161 -9.79 -9.11 4.48
C LEU A 161 -9.35 -9.30 3.03
N ILE A 162 -8.06 -9.01 2.76
CA ILE A 162 -7.37 -9.34 1.51
C ILE A 162 -6.23 -10.30 1.87
N ASP A 163 -6.26 -11.47 1.26
CA ASP A 163 -5.13 -12.41 1.25
C ASP A 163 -4.34 -12.17 -0.05
N VAL A 164 -3.11 -11.68 0.09
CA VAL A 164 -2.26 -11.31 -1.06
C VAL A 164 -1.88 -12.56 -1.86
N ASP A 165 -1.62 -13.68 -1.19
CA ASP A 165 -1.26 -14.93 -1.86
C ASP A 165 -2.45 -15.48 -2.65
N GLU A 166 -3.65 -15.42 -2.08
CA GLU A 166 -4.88 -15.79 -2.81
C GLU A 166 -5.10 -14.90 -4.03
N VAL A 167 -4.88 -13.58 -3.90
CA VAL A 167 -4.98 -12.64 -5.02
C VAL A 167 -3.96 -12.97 -6.10
N LEU A 168 -2.70 -13.21 -5.75
CA LEU A 168 -1.64 -13.54 -6.71
C LEU A 168 -1.90 -14.88 -7.41
N ALA A 169 -2.32 -15.90 -6.67
CA ALA A 169 -2.73 -17.19 -7.24
C ALA A 169 -3.90 -17.00 -8.23
N SER A 170 -4.91 -16.21 -7.84
CA SER A 170 -6.05 -15.91 -8.72
C SER A 170 -5.64 -15.14 -9.98
N MET A 171 -4.62 -14.29 -9.90
CA MET A 171 -4.12 -13.55 -11.06
C MET A 171 -3.39 -14.46 -12.03
N ALA A 172 -2.61 -15.42 -11.54
CA ALA A 172 -1.97 -16.43 -12.38
C ALA A 172 -3.02 -17.24 -13.16
N ASP A 173 -4.12 -17.59 -12.52
CA ASP A 173 -5.20 -18.38 -13.11
C ASP A 173 -6.12 -17.56 -14.05
N ASN A 174 -6.24 -16.25 -13.82
CA ASN A 174 -7.14 -15.36 -14.57
C ASN A 174 -6.42 -14.49 -15.61
N GLY A 175 -5.31 -14.95 -16.18
CA GLY A 175 -4.60 -14.24 -17.25
C GLY A 175 -4.06 -12.88 -16.84
N GLY A 176 -3.63 -12.75 -15.58
CA GLY A 176 -3.10 -11.52 -14.99
C GLY A 176 -4.16 -10.55 -14.49
N LYS A 177 -5.45 -10.90 -14.55
CA LYS A 177 -6.51 -10.02 -14.06
C LYS A 177 -6.63 -10.11 -12.53
N MET A 178 -6.41 -8.98 -11.86
CA MET A 178 -6.63 -8.87 -10.42
C MET A 178 -8.12 -9.00 -10.08
N TRP A 179 -8.43 -9.88 -9.13
CA TRP A 179 -9.76 -10.06 -8.57
C TRP A 179 -9.69 -10.08 -7.05
N ILE A 180 -10.39 -9.15 -6.40
CA ILE A 180 -10.45 -9.05 -4.94
C ILE A 180 -11.92 -9.19 -4.53
N LYS A 181 -12.21 -10.16 -3.66
CA LYS A 181 -13.56 -10.36 -3.13
C LYS A 181 -13.67 -9.72 -1.75
N LEU A 182 -14.30 -8.55 -1.68
CA LEU A 182 -14.55 -7.89 -0.40
C LEU A 182 -15.52 -8.69 0.48
N PRO A 183 -15.35 -8.65 1.82
CA PRO A 183 -16.28 -9.28 2.75
C PRO A 183 -17.69 -8.71 2.60
N LYS A 184 -18.68 -9.54 2.92
CA LYS A 184 -20.07 -9.14 3.00
C LYS A 184 -20.55 -9.20 4.44
N VAL A 185 -21.32 -8.20 4.83
CA VAL A 185 -22.00 -8.15 6.13
C VAL A 185 -23.50 -7.97 5.92
N LEU A 186 -24.29 -8.50 6.85
CA LEU A 186 -25.74 -8.35 6.82
C LEU A 186 -26.13 -6.91 7.13
N ASN A 187 -26.78 -6.25 6.18
CA ASN A 187 -27.40 -4.95 6.42
C ASN A 187 -28.71 -5.17 7.18
N LYS A 188 -28.75 -4.78 8.46
CA LYS A 188 -29.93 -4.94 9.33
C LYS A 188 -31.18 -4.21 8.85
N ALA A 189 -31.03 -3.13 8.09
CA ALA A 189 -32.15 -2.34 7.58
C ALA A 189 -32.80 -2.97 6.34
N THR A 190 -32.00 -3.61 5.46
CA THR A 190 -32.49 -4.19 4.20
C THR A 190 -32.62 -5.71 4.23
N GLY A 191 -32.04 -6.37 5.23
CA GLY A 191 -31.96 -7.83 5.33
C GLY A 191 -31.04 -8.49 4.29
N LYS A 192 -30.28 -7.70 3.52
CA LYS A 192 -29.40 -8.21 2.46
C LYS A 192 -27.94 -8.13 2.88
N GLU A 193 -27.15 -9.08 2.39
CA GLU A 193 -25.70 -9.00 2.48
C GLU A 193 -25.14 -7.89 1.59
N THR A 194 -24.20 -7.12 2.11
CA THR A 194 -23.56 -6.01 1.40
C THR A 194 -22.09 -5.90 1.76
N SER A 195 -21.25 -5.51 0.80
CA SER A 195 -19.87 -5.10 1.03
C SER A 195 -19.75 -3.59 1.33
N GLY A 196 -20.87 -2.87 1.43
CA GLY A 196 -20.93 -1.41 1.58
C GLY A 196 -19.98 -0.80 2.61
N PRO A 197 -19.81 -1.39 3.82
CA PRO A 197 -18.87 -0.88 4.81
C PRO A 197 -17.39 -0.94 4.39
N PHE A 198 -17.04 -1.82 3.44
CA PHE A 198 -15.68 -1.98 2.93
C PHE A 198 -15.45 -1.24 1.61
N MET A 199 -16.49 -0.60 1.06
CA MET A 199 -16.38 0.14 -0.20
C MET A 199 -15.63 1.45 0.00
N PHE A 200 -14.83 1.82 -0.99
CA PHE A 200 -14.22 3.14 -1.08
C PHE A 200 -15.32 4.19 -1.35
N SER A 201 -15.78 4.88 -0.31
CA SER A 201 -16.90 5.82 -0.38
C SER A 201 -16.74 6.99 0.59
N VAL A 202 -17.42 8.10 0.31
CA VAL A 202 -17.39 9.30 1.17
C VAL A 202 -17.88 9.01 2.58
N SER A 203 -18.92 8.17 2.74
CA SER A 203 -19.47 7.83 4.06
C SER A 203 -18.50 7.03 4.93
N ASN A 204 -17.59 6.27 4.30
CA ASN A 204 -16.63 5.44 5.01
C ASN A 204 -15.30 6.18 5.22
N TRP A 205 -14.87 6.98 4.23
CA TRP A 205 -13.48 7.47 4.15
C TRP A 205 -13.33 8.95 3.78
N GLY A 206 -14.44 9.68 3.71
CA GLY A 206 -14.44 11.11 3.38
C GLY A 206 -13.64 11.92 4.40
N THR A 207 -13.77 11.60 5.69
CA THR A 207 -13.06 12.30 6.77
C THR A 207 -11.54 12.14 6.65
N GLN A 208 -11.06 10.92 6.41
CA GLN A 208 -9.64 10.60 6.25
C GLN A 208 -9.08 11.27 4.99
N THR A 209 -9.82 11.23 3.88
CA THR A 209 -9.45 11.93 2.63
C THR A 209 -9.29 13.43 2.85
N LEU A 210 -10.21 14.05 3.61
CA LEU A 210 -10.11 15.47 3.94
C LEU A 210 -8.92 15.78 4.86
N ALA A 211 -8.58 14.88 5.78
CA ALA A 211 -7.41 15.03 6.64
C ALA A 211 -6.10 15.02 5.84
N TYR A 212 -5.93 14.07 4.91
CA TYR A 212 -4.76 14.05 4.02
C TYR A 212 -4.69 15.26 3.11
N ARG A 213 -5.82 15.66 2.53
CA ARG A 213 -5.87 16.87 1.70
C ARG A 213 -5.44 18.10 2.51
N SER A 214 -5.92 18.23 3.75
CA SER A 214 -5.54 19.33 4.64
C SER A 214 -4.03 19.31 4.93
N SER A 215 -3.45 18.14 5.21
CA SER A 215 -2.00 17.96 5.37
C SER A 215 -1.24 18.43 4.12
N LEU A 216 -1.66 18.03 2.92
CA LEU A 216 -1.02 18.42 1.66
C LEU A 216 -1.10 19.93 1.41
N VAL A 217 -2.26 20.55 1.68
CA VAL A 217 -2.43 22.01 1.56
C VAL A 217 -1.44 22.76 2.45
N THR A 218 -1.19 22.28 3.68
CA THR A 218 -0.20 22.92 4.58
C THR A 218 1.24 22.80 4.09
N LYS A 219 1.56 21.83 3.22
CA LYS A 219 2.89 21.68 2.61
C LYS A 219 3.13 22.62 1.43
N GLY A 220 2.05 23.17 0.87
CA GLY A 220 2.09 24.18 -0.18
C GLY A 220 2.27 23.63 -1.61
N PRO A 221 2.02 24.48 -2.62
CA PRO A 221 1.88 24.07 -4.02
C PRO A 221 3.19 23.53 -4.62
N MET A 222 4.35 24.02 -4.18
CA MET A 222 5.64 23.53 -4.65
C MET A 222 5.87 22.06 -4.28
N PHE A 223 5.50 21.67 -3.06
CA PHE A 223 5.61 20.29 -2.61
C PHE A 223 4.76 19.34 -3.46
N VAL A 224 3.52 19.75 -3.75
CA VAL A 224 2.56 19.02 -4.58
C VAL A 224 3.10 18.84 -5.99
N HIS A 225 3.59 19.92 -6.60
CA HIS A 225 4.20 19.88 -7.92
C HIS A 225 5.38 18.92 -8.00
N GLU A 226 6.29 18.97 -7.01
CA GLU A 226 7.43 18.06 -6.95
C GLU A 226 7.02 16.59 -6.81
N THR A 227 5.97 16.29 -6.04
CA THR A 227 5.45 14.92 -5.90
C THR A 227 4.86 14.40 -7.22
N ILE A 228 4.10 15.24 -7.94
CA ILE A 228 3.60 14.90 -9.30
C ILE A 228 4.76 14.74 -10.29
N THR A 229 5.79 15.57 -10.18
CA THR A 229 7.00 15.47 -11.02
C THR A 229 7.75 14.17 -10.74
N ALA A 230 7.85 13.75 -9.47
CA ALA A 230 8.44 12.47 -9.09
C ALA A 230 7.67 11.30 -9.71
N ALA A 231 6.34 11.31 -9.64
CA ALA A 231 5.49 10.28 -10.26
C ALA A 231 5.74 10.17 -11.77
N HIS A 232 5.80 11.30 -12.49
CA HIS A 232 6.13 11.29 -13.91
C HIS A 232 7.52 10.76 -14.23
N LYS A 233 8.51 11.00 -13.36
CA LYS A 233 9.89 10.53 -13.57
C LYS A 233 9.98 9.00 -13.45
N ASP A 234 9.23 8.43 -12.51
CA ASP A 234 9.19 6.99 -12.27
C ASP A 234 8.29 6.24 -13.27
N ALA A 235 7.45 6.95 -14.04
CA ALA A 235 6.67 6.38 -15.15
C ALA A 235 7.52 5.97 -16.37
N ILE A 236 8.66 6.63 -16.58
CA ILE A 236 9.46 6.51 -17.82
C ILE A 236 10.15 5.13 -17.95
N PRO A 237 10.64 4.46 -16.88
CA PRO A 237 11.20 3.10 -17.00
C PRO A 237 10.13 2.01 -17.17
N VAL A 238 8.90 2.20 -16.65
CA VAL A 238 7.85 1.16 -16.60
C VAL A 238 7.07 1.03 -17.93
N LEU A 239 7.04 2.08 -18.76
CA LEU A 239 6.32 2.08 -20.04
C LEU A 239 7.09 1.45 -21.22
N LEU A 240 8.40 1.30 -21.14
CA LEU A 240 9.21 0.76 -22.26
C LEU A 240 9.03 -0.76 -22.52
N PRO A 241 8.86 -1.63 -21.50
CA PRO A 241 8.59 -3.05 -21.75
C PRO A 241 7.16 -3.32 -22.23
N ALA A 242 6.18 -2.51 -21.80
CA ALA A 242 4.77 -2.72 -22.13
C ALA A 242 4.42 -2.40 -23.59
N ILE A 243 5.16 -1.49 -24.24
CA ILE A 243 4.92 -1.10 -25.64
C ILE A 243 5.59 -2.09 -26.62
N ASN A 244 6.67 -2.76 -26.21
CA ASN A 244 7.41 -3.70 -27.07
C ASN A 244 6.86 -5.15 -27.03
N GLY A 245 5.92 -5.46 -26.14
CA GLY A 245 5.34 -6.80 -25.98
C GLY A 245 4.06 -7.09 -26.78
N THR A 246 3.51 -6.13 -27.52
CA THR A 246 2.20 -6.30 -28.20
C THR A 246 2.21 -5.88 -29.67
N ALA A 247 3.32 -6.11 -30.39
CA ALA A 247 3.32 -6.11 -31.84
C ALA A 247 2.88 -7.49 -32.38
N GLY A 248 1.67 -7.91 -32.04
CA GLY A 248 1.03 -9.13 -32.54
C GLY A 248 -0.12 -8.79 -33.49
N SER A 249 0.22 -8.61 -34.78
CA SER A 249 -0.64 -8.76 -35.97
C SER A 249 -2.16 -8.60 -35.77
N MET A 250 -2.67 -7.36 -35.94
CA MET A 250 -4.08 -7.11 -36.19
C MET A 250 -4.38 -7.45 -37.66
N ALA A 251 -4.70 -8.71 -37.93
CA ALA A 251 -5.30 -9.10 -39.21
C ALA A 251 -6.79 -8.72 -39.18
N ILE A 252 -7.13 -7.65 -39.89
CA ILE A 252 -8.51 -7.25 -40.15
C ILE A 252 -9.11 -8.27 -41.12
N LYS A 253 -10.12 -9.02 -40.67
CA LYS A 253 -11.03 -9.76 -41.55
C LYS A 253 -12.24 -8.88 -41.77
N GLU A 254 -12.33 -8.27 -42.95
CA GLU A 254 -13.56 -7.68 -43.46
C GLU A 254 -14.46 -8.80 -43.97
N ASP A 255 -15.55 -9.07 -43.26
CA ASP A 255 -16.69 -9.79 -43.84
C ASP A 255 -17.61 -8.76 -44.51
N SER A 256 -17.58 -8.75 -45.85
CA SER A 256 -18.62 -8.12 -46.66
C SER A 256 -19.77 -9.10 -46.89
N PRO A 257 -21.03 -8.63 -46.96
CA PRO A 257 -22.20 -9.49 -46.97
C PRO A 257 -22.49 -10.05 -48.36
N LEU A 258 -22.81 -11.35 -48.41
CA LEU A 258 -23.97 -11.96 -49.10
C LEU A 258 -24.03 -13.46 -48.77
#